data_AF-A0A9D6DR49-F1
#
_entry.id   AF-A0A9D6DR49-F1
#
_cell.length_a   1.000
_cell.length_b   1.000
_cell.length_c   1.000
_cell.angle_alpha   90.00
_cell.angle_beta   90.00
_cell.angle_gamma   90.00
#
_symmetry.space_group_name_H-M   'P 1'
#
loop_
_entity.id
_entity.type
_entity.pdbx_description
1 polymer ?
#
loop_
_entity_poly.entity_id
_entity_poly.type
_entity_poly.pdbx_seq_one_letter_code
_entity_poly.pdbx_strand_id
1 'polypeptide(L)' 'MNEVTLIYKFLGYIAVAGNVIFFLWILYNGINEGFQGTRPEIVSYIGLMILLLLNAFLIYVYGRQRKNLI' A
#
# COMPACT_ATOMS: atom_id res chain seq x y z
N MET A 1 1.39 -8.19 -26.56
CA MET A 1 1.26 -7.39 -25.32
C MET A 1 2.45 -6.46 -25.30
N ASN A 2 2.26 -5.14 -25.30
CA ASN A 2 3.36 -4.18 -25.43
C ASN A 2 4.24 -4.23 -24.17
N GLU A 3 5.56 -4.08 -24.33
CA GLU A 3 6.55 -4.09 -23.25
C GLU A 3 6.18 -3.10 -22.14
N VAL A 4 5.71 -1.91 -22.54
CA VAL A 4 5.20 -0.86 -21.66
C VAL A 4 4.05 -1.37 -20.78
N THR A 5 3.12 -2.17 -21.31
CA THR A 5 2.00 -2.73 -20.55
C THR A 5 2.45 -3.78 -19.53
N LEU A 6 3.50 -4.54 -19.84
CA LEU A 6 4.10 -5.50 -18.92
C LEU A 6 4.76 -4.77 -17.74
N ILE A 7 5.52 -3.71 -18.02
CA ILE A 7 6.20 -2.88 -17.02
C ILE A 7 5.18 -2.28 -16.04
N TYR A 8 4.08 -1.71 -16.52
CA TYR A 8 3.04 -1.15 -15.65
C TYR A 8 2.38 -2.19 -14.74
N LYS A 9 2.15 -3.42 -15.24
CA LYS A 9 1.62 -4.51 -14.40
C LYS A 9 2.62 -4.90 -13.31
N PHE A 10 3.89 -5.01 -13.66
CA PHE A 10 4.96 -5.36 -12.72
C PHE A 10 5.13 -4.30 -11.63
N LEU A 11 5.13 -3.02 -12.02
CA LEU A 11 5.13 -1.89 -11.09
C LEU A 11 3.93 -1.90 -10.14
N GLY A 12 2.73 -2.25 -10.65
CA GLY A 12 1.54 -2.41 -9.83
C GLY A 12 1.69 -3.49 -8.76
N TYR A 13 2.23 -4.66 -9.12
CA TYR A 13 2.50 -5.73 -8.15
C TYR A 13 3.55 -5.34 -7.11
N ILE A 14 4.64 -4.69 -7.53
CA ILE A 14 5.66 -4.18 -6.60
C ILE A 14 5.07 -3.16 -5.64
N ALA A 15 4.24 -2.23 -6.13
CA ALA A 15 3.60 -1.22 -5.29
C ALA A 15 2.69 -1.86 -4.23
N VAL A 16 1.89 -2.85 -4.61
CA VAL A 16 1.03 -3.58 -3.67
C VAL A 16 1.86 -4.36 -2.64
N ALA A 17 2.88 -5.11 -3.09
CA ALA A 17 3.74 -5.88 -2.20
C ALA A 17 4.51 -4.97 -1.22
N GLY A 18 5.08 -3.87 -1.72
CA GLY A 18 5.77 -2.86 -0.93
C GLY A 18 4.84 -2.23 0.11
N ASN A 19 3.61 -1.87 -0.29
CA ASN A 19 2.62 -1.32 0.65
C ASN A 19 2.28 -2.30 1.78
N VAL A 20 2.10 -3.59 1.46
CA VAL A 20 1.80 -4.63 2.48
C VAL A 20 2.98 -4.84 3.43
N ILE A 21 4.21 -4.95 2.90
CA ILE A 21 5.42 -5.11 3.72
C ILE A 21 5.60 -3.89 4.62
N PHE A 22 5.43 -2.68 4.08
CA PHE A 22 5.57 -1.44 4.82
C PHE A 22 4.50 -1.30 5.92
N PHE A 23 3.26 -1.69 5.64
CA PHE A 23 2.19 -1.76 6.64
C PHE A 23 2.54 -2.74 7.77
N LEU A 24 3.00 -3.95 7.45
CA LEU A 24 3.39 -4.96 8.45
C LEU A 24 4.58 -4.51 9.28
N TRP A 25 5.57 -3.88 8.66
CA TRP A 25 6.74 -3.31 9.33
C TRP A 25 6.34 -2.24 10.35
N ILE A 26 5.50 -1.30 9.92
CA ILE A 26 4.94 -0.25 10.76
C ILE A 26 4.14 -0.86 11.91
N LEU A 27 3.24 -1.82 11.62
CA LEU A 27 2.45 -2.48 12.65
C LEU A 27 3.34 -3.19 13.69
N TYR A 28 4.36 -3.91 13.24
CA TYR A 28 5.30 -4.61 14.11
C TYR A 28 6.07 -3.63 15.02
N ASN A 29 6.60 -2.54 14.47
CA ASN A 29 7.31 -1.53 15.26
C ASN A 29 6.39 -0.83 16.24
N GLY A 30 5.17 -0.47 15.83
CA GLY A 30 4.17 0.11 16.74
C GLY A 30 3.84 -0.81 17.91
N ILE A 31 3.68 -2.12 17.67
CA ILE A 31 3.44 -3.11 18.73
C ILE A 31 4.67 -3.28 19.62
N ASN A 32 5.86 -3.42 19.03
CA ASN A 32 7.10 -3.68 19.75
C ASN A 32 7.53 -2.48 20.63
N GLU A 33 7.28 -1.26 20.17
CA GLU A 33 7.54 -0.02 20.92
C GLU A 33 6.35 0.37 21.83
N GLY A 34 5.27 -0.43 21.86
CA GLY A 34 4.09 -0.17 22.68
C GLY A 34 3.34 1.11 22.31
N PHE A 35 3.45 1.57 21.06
CA PHE A 35 2.96 2.85 20.58
C PHE A 35 3.45 4.03 21.44
N GLN A 36 4.68 3.96 21.96
CA GLN A 36 5.31 5.07 22.67
C GLN A 36 5.80 6.13 21.67
N GLY A 37 4.85 6.88 21.12
CA GLY A 37 5.10 8.04 20.26
C GLY A 37 4.33 9.25 20.75
N THR A 38 4.79 10.43 20.35
CA THR A 38 4.03 11.67 20.54
C THR A 38 2.68 11.58 19.82
N ARG A 39 1.65 12.28 20.32
CA ARG A 39 0.31 12.32 19.69
C ARG A 39 0.34 12.52 18.16
N PRO A 40 1.15 13.43 17.59
CA PRO A 40 1.28 13.56 16.14
C PRO A 40 1.87 12.32 15.46
N GLU A 41 2.86 11.64 16.05
CA GLU A 41 3.43 10.40 15.47
C GLU A 41 2.38 9.30 15.36
N ILE A 42 1.53 9.13 16.39
CA ILE A 42 0.47 8.12 16.40
C ILE A 42 -0.59 8.43 15.31
N VAL A 43 -0.97 9.70 15.16
CA VAL A 43 -1.93 10.13 14.13
C VAL A 43 -1.34 9.96 12.72
N SER A 44 -0.07 10.33 12.52
CA SER A 44 0.65 10.09 11.27
C SER A 44 0.76 8.58 10.98
N TYR A 45 0.92 7.75 12.01
CA TYR A 45 0.93 6.28 11.91
C TYR A 45 -0.36 5.74 11.33
N ILE A 46 -1.49 6.10 11.96
CA ILE A 46 -2.82 5.65 11.54
C ILE A 46 -3.14 6.19 10.14
N GLY A 47 -2.80 7.45 9.87
CA GLY A 47 -2.97 8.07 8.56
C GLY A 47 -2.22 7.34 7.45
N LEU A 48 -0.94 7.02 7.67
CA LEU A 48 -0.12 6.27 6.72
C LEU A 48 -0.67 4.87 6.47
N MET A 49 -1.08 4.15 7.52
CA MET A 49 -1.69 2.82 7.38
C MET A 49 -2.97 2.84 6.54
N ILE A 50 -3.84 3.83 6.76
CA ILE A 50 -5.06 4.01 5.96
C ILE A 50 -4.71 4.34 4.51
N LEU A 51 -3.76 5.25 4.27
CA LEU A 51 -3.29 5.61 2.93
C LEU A 51 -2.70 4.42 2.17
N LEU A 52 -1.92 3.57 2.84
CA LEU A 52 -1.35 2.35 2.27
C LEU A 52 -2.43 1.36 1.84
N LEU A 53 -3.43 1.13 2.70
CA LEU A 53 -4.56 0.27 2.40
C LEU A 53 -5.39 0.81 1.24
N LEU A 54 -5.68 2.12 1.24
CA LEU A 54 -6.41 2.78 0.15
C LEU A 54 -5.63 2.71 -1.16
N ASN A 55 -4.32 2.93 -1.14
CA ASN A 55 -3.48 2.86 -2.32
C ASN A 55 -3.46 1.45 -2.91
N ALA A 56 -3.27 0.42 -2.08
CA ALA A 56 -3.33 -0.98 -2.50
C ALA A 56 -4.72 -1.35 -3.05
N PHE A 57 -5.80 -0.92 -2.38
CA PHE A 57 -7.17 -1.16 -2.82
C PHE A 57 -7.48 -0.47 -4.15
N LEU A 58 -7.09 0.79 -4.32
CA LEU A 58 -7.27 1.53 -5.56
C LEU A 58 -6.51 0.86 -6.70
N ILE A 59 -5.24 0.49 -6.53
CA ILE A 59 -4.47 -0.21 -7.57
C ILE A 59 -5.15 -1.53 -7.95
N TYR A 60 -5.64 -2.30 -6.98
CA TYR A 60 -6.34 -3.55 -7.23
C TYR A 60 -7.67 -3.35 -7.98
N VAL A 61 -8.50 -2.39 -7.55
CA VAL A 61 -9.82 -2.12 -8.13
C VAL A 61 -9.71 -1.45 -9.49
N TYR A 62 -8.89 -0.41 -9.64
CA TYR A 62 -8.67 0.26 -10.94
C TYR A 62 -7.95 -0.66 -11.93
N GLY A 63 -6.99 -1.46 -11.46
CA GLY A 63 -6.34 -2.48 -12.28
C GLY A 63 -7.33 -3.54 -12.80
N ARG A 64 -8.39 -3.83 -12.04
CA ARG A 64 -9.46 -4.75 -12.44
C ARG A 64 -10.49 -4.12 -13.36
N GLN A 65 -10.90 -2.86 -13.13
CA GLN A 65 -11.81 -2.11 -14.00
C GLN A 65 -11.28 -1.97 -15.43
N ARG A 66 -9.97 -1.72 -15.61
CA ARG A 66 -9.35 -1.62 -16.94
C ARG A 66 -9.36 -2.95 -17.72
N LYS A 67 -9.48 -4.10 -17.04
CA LYS A 67 -9.62 -5.42 -17.68
C LYS A 67 -11.05 -5.73 -18.14
N ASN A 68 -12.06 -5.08 -17.59
CA ASN A 68 -13.47 -5.33 -17.91
C ASN A 68 -14.03 -4.41 -19.02
N LEU A 69 -13.23 -3.45 -19.49
CA LEU A 69 -13.57 -2.43 -20.49
C LEU A 69 -12.85 -2.65 -21.84
N ILE A 70 -12.13 -3.77 -21.99
CA ILE A 70 -11.40 -4.16 -23.21
C ILE A 70 -11.87 -5.55 -23.62
#